data_AF-A0A502EPE2-F1
#
_entry.id   AF-A0A502EPE2-F1
#
_cell.length_a   1.000
_cell.length_b   1.000
_cell.length_c   1.000
_cell.angle_alpha   90.00
_cell.angle_beta   90.00
_cell.angle_gamma   90.00
#
_symmetry.space_group_name_H-M   'P 1'
#
loop_
_entity.id
_entity.type
_entity.pdbx_description
1 polymer ?
#
loop_
_entity_poly.entity_id
_entity_poly.type
_entity_poly.pdbx_seq_one_letter_code
_entity_poly.pdbx_strand_id
1 'polypeptide(L)'
;MFSFMRKKIDKIKQIAFILAFFIMNLVATYGQVNMTKIKDATVAGSPTIPTAGAVLELESNNKGFLTPRLTTGQRDAIPAGNLVDGLLIFNTTTGCFNHWSLAQNIWLSICGTPPPAVFSISPAQCSAIVANSTYQQGSVLTTANYLNIPVTVTQGGNYNVSVTTNNGYYFEKNGNFPAPGNYTILLPGTGTPSNATPGPGDDVSISLNGIPNACVPKIIVTAATVSYTITCGTTAVNGAYHVAIPLDTTNKIVLDVNVTALGFWSINTGSASINGMKFSGTGTFTATGPQSIEILGTGSPIAAGTNNFTAFSNSTTGATCPNIPVTVSPVVYTVNCGTATANGAYMQAVALNSTNTISLPINVTSTGTTTISTNTVNGISFTSSPISITSLGAQTVTLTGTGTPGTAGSTALTVTGTPGGAATCVANVAIAPQPVAYTMTCAGITTAGSFAPDVAMNTNNTMTWAIKYAQINTNYVIP
;
A
#
# COMPACT_ATOMS: atom_id res chain seq x y z
N MET A 1 106.23 -29.89 -19.06
CA MET A 1 105.18 -30.89 -18.70
C MET A 1 103.92 -30.24 -18.11
N PHE A 2 104.01 -29.28 -17.18
CA PHE A 2 102.84 -28.60 -16.56
C PHE A 2 101.90 -27.86 -17.53
N SER A 3 102.41 -27.23 -18.60
CA SER A 3 101.59 -26.48 -19.57
C SER A 3 100.65 -27.37 -20.40
N PHE A 4 101.05 -28.62 -20.69
CA PHE A 4 100.25 -29.55 -21.50
C PHE A 4 99.07 -30.14 -20.72
N MET A 5 99.26 -30.41 -19.43
CA MET A 5 98.21 -30.92 -18.54
C MET A 5 97.12 -29.87 -18.28
N ARG A 6 97.50 -28.59 -18.11
CA ARG A 6 96.55 -27.49 -17.90
C ARG A 6 95.61 -27.28 -19.11
N LYS A 7 96.15 -27.30 -20.34
CA LYS A 7 95.34 -27.21 -21.57
C LYS A 7 94.33 -28.34 -21.74
N LYS A 8 94.64 -29.57 -21.28
CA LYS A 8 93.69 -30.69 -21.34
C LYS A 8 92.55 -30.55 -20.33
N ILE A 9 92.85 -30.09 -19.11
CA ILE A 9 91.85 -29.88 -18.06
C ILE A 9 90.87 -28.76 -18.45
N ASP A 10 91.36 -27.66 -19.04
CA ASP A 10 90.50 -26.56 -19.46
C ASP A 10 89.58 -26.95 -20.64
N LYS A 11 90.05 -27.78 -21.57
CA LYS A 11 89.21 -28.35 -22.64
C LYS A 11 88.11 -29.28 -22.11
N ILE A 12 88.41 -30.11 -21.11
CA ILE A 12 87.41 -31.01 -20.51
C ILE A 12 86.33 -30.20 -19.76
N LYS A 13 86.72 -29.14 -19.04
CA LYS A 13 85.77 -28.22 -18.39
C LYS A 13 84.88 -27.47 -19.40
N GLN A 14 85.44 -27.01 -20.53
CA GLN A 14 84.65 -26.40 -21.60
C GLN A 14 83.66 -27.38 -22.24
N ILE A 15 84.08 -28.62 -22.52
CA ILE A 15 83.19 -29.64 -23.09
C ILE A 15 82.08 -30.01 -22.09
N ALA A 16 82.42 -30.17 -20.80
CA ALA A 16 81.42 -30.44 -19.76
C ALA A 16 80.44 -29.27 -19.59
N PHE A 17 80.91 -28.02 -19.68
CA PHE A 17 80.06 -26.83 -19.59
C PHE A 17 79.13 -26.70 -20.82
N ILE A 18 79.64 -26.97 -22.02
CA ILE A 18 78.83 -26.97 -23.25
C ILE A 18 77.78 -28.09 -23.22
N LEU A 19 78.15 -29.30 -22.75
CA LEU A 19 77.23 -30.42 -22.63
C LEU A 19 76.15 -30.15 -21.58
N ALA A 20 76.52 -29.57 -20.42
CA ALA A 20 75.56 -29.15 -19.40
C ALA A 20 74.62 -28.05 -19.92
N PHE A 21 75.14 -27.08 -20.69
CA PHE A 21 74.34 -26.04 -21.32
C PHE A 21 73.37 -26.61 -22.37
N PHE A 22 73.80 -27.60 -23.16
CA PHE A 22 72.93 -28.28 -24.13
C PHE A 22 71.83 -29.11 -23.46
N ILE A 23 72.15 -29.82 -22.38
CA ILE A 23 71.17 -30.58 -21.59
C ILE A 23 70.16 -29.65 -20.92
N MET A 24 70.59 -28.49 -20.42
CA MET A 24 69.71 -27.51 -19.77
C MET A 24 68.77 -26.81 -20.77
N ASN A 25 69.16 -26.67 -22.04
CA ASN A 25 68.30 -26.16 -23.12
C ASN A 25 67.32 -27.21 -23.67
N LEU A 26 67.63 -28.51 -23.59
CA LEU A 26 66.71 -29.59 -24.00
C LEU A 26 65.51 -29.76 -23.05
N VAL A 27 65.61 -29.30 -21.79
CA VAL A 27 64.50 -29.36 -20.82
C VAL A 27 63.52 -28.19 -20.99
N ALA A 28 63.82 -27.20 -21.83
CA ALA A 28 63.00 -26.00 -22.03
C ALA A 28 61.99 -26.08 -23.19
N THR A 29 61.93 -27.20 -23.93
CA THR A 29 61.06 -27.36 -25.13
C THR A 29 59.94 -28.40 -24.98
N TYR A 30 59.32 -28.50 -23.80
CA TYR A 30 57.96 -29.04 -23.70
C TYR A 30 56.95 -27.87 -23.76
N GLY A 31 56.72 -27.39 -24.98
CA GLY A 31 55.65 -26.44 -25.27
C GLY A 31 54.28 -27.08 -25.00
N GLN A 32 53.41 -26.33 -24.31
CA GLN A 32 52.03 -26.69 -23.97
C GLN A 32 51.22 -27.14 -25.19
N VAL A 33 50.49 -28.24 -25.02
CA VAL A 33 49.47 -28.74 -25.95
C VAL A 33 48.18 -27.91 -25.83
N ASN A 34 47.51 -27.70 -26.97
CA ASN A 34 46.38 -26.80 -27.27
C ASN A 34 45.05 -26.97 -26.47
N MET A 35 45.06 -27.53 -25.27
CA MET A 35 43.86 -27.74 -24.45
C MET A 35 44.16 -27.45 -22.99
N THR A 36 43.26 -26.71 -22.34
CA THR A 36 43.43 -26.26 -20.95
C THR A 36 42.38 -26.92 -20.05
N LYS A 37 42.83 -27.66 -19.03
CA LYS A 37 41.97 -28.02 -17.89
C LYS A 37 42.32 -27.15 -16.70
N ILE A 38 41.34 -26.43 -16.16
CA ILE A 38 41.46 -25.69 -14.91
C ILE A 38 40.71 -26.49 -13.85
N LYS A 39 41.44 -26.99 -12.86
CA LYS A 39 40.89 -27.75 -11.73
C LYS A 39 41.36 -27.20 -10.40
N ASP A 40 40.52 -27.28 -9.36
CA ASP A 40 40.82 -26.78 -8.02
C ASP A 40 41.10 -27.89 -6.99
N ALA A 41 41.38 -29.10 -7.49
CA ALA A 41 41.70 -30.31 -6.72
C ALA A 41 40.57 -30.82 -5.79
N THR A 42 39.34 -30.33 -5.95
CA THR A 42 38.19 -30.82 -5.17
C THR A 42 37.65 -32.18 -5.63
N VAL A 43 38.01 -32.60 -6.86
CA VAL A 43 37.70 -33.94 -7.40
C VAL A 43 38.96 -34.80 -7.36
N ALA A 44 38.93 -35.86 -6.54
CA ALA A 44 40.05 -36.78 -6.37
C ALA A 44 40.19 -37.74 -7.57
N GLY A 45 41.43 -38.02 -7.97
CA GLY A 45 41.76 -39.06 -8.97
C GLY A 45 41.51 -38.68 -10.44
N SER A 46 41.10 -37.45 -10.75
CA SER A 46 40.83 -37.05 -12.14
C SER A 46 42.10 -36.64 -12.92
N PRO A 47 42.16 -36.93 -14.24
CA PRO A 47 43.29 -36.56 -15.09
C PRO A 47 43.55 -35.05 -15.11
N THR A 48 44.82 -34.66 -15.23
CA THR A 48 45.26 -33.27 -15.44
C THR A 48 45.11 -32.82 -16.89
N ILE A 49 44.91 -33.76 -17.81
CA ILE A 49 44.66 -33.50 -19.23
C ILE A 49 43.14 -33.37 -19.42
N PRO A 50 42.65 -32.33 -20.10
CA PRO A 50 41.23 -32.21 -20.46
C PRO A 50 40.78 -33.37 -21.36
N THR A 51 39.50 -33.66 -21.31
CA THR A 51 38.84 -34.65 -22.17
C THR A 51 39.13 -34.32 -23.64
N ALA A 52 39.36 -35.33 -24.48
CA ALA A 52 39.82 -35.16 -25.87
C ALA A 52 38.92 -34.27 -26.76
N GLY A 53 37.67 -34.01 -26.36
CA GLY A 53 36.74 -33.10 -27.04
C GLY A 53 36.71 -31.67 -26.51
N ALA A 54 37.48 -31.33 -25.46
CA ALA A 54 37.42 -30.03 -24.78
C ALA A 54 38.70 -29.22 -24.98
N VAL A 55 38.56 -28.03 -25.59
CA VAL A 55 39.64 -27.02 -25.61
C VAL A 55 39.79 -26.37 -24.23
N LEU A 56 38.69 -26.21 -23.48
CA LEU A 56 38.66 -25.73 -22.10
C LEU A 56 37.77 -26.65 -21.25
N GLU A 57 38.33 -27.25 -20.21
CA GLU A 57 37.60 -28.03 -19.20
C GLU A 57 37.75 -27.37 -17.83
N LEU A 58 36.63 -27.10 -17.15
CA LEU A 58 36.61 -26.59 -15.79
C LEU A 58 36.13 -27.70 -14.85
N GLU A 59 36.96 -28.08 -13.89
CA GLU A 59 36.63 -29.15 -12.94
C GLU A 59 36.68 -28.64 -11.50
N SER A 60 35.52 -28.63 -10.85
CA SER A 60 35.35 -28.36 -9.43
C SER A 60 34.07 -29.04 -8.94
N ASN A 61 34.03 -29.51 -7.70
CA ASN A 61 32.81 -30.04 -7.08
C ASN A 61 31.98 -28.95 -6.36
N ASN A 62 32.50 -27.72 -6.26
CA ASN A 62 31.90 -26.64 -5.48
C ASN A 62 32.01 -25.25 -6.12
N LYS A 63 32.58 -25.13 -7.33
CA LYS A 63 32.64 -23.89 -8.13
C LYS A 63 32.12 -24.13 -9.53
N GLY A 64 31.69 -23.06 -10.19
CA GLY A 64 31.22 -23.08 -11.58
C GLY A 64 31.93 -22.03 -12.45
N PHE A 65 31.49 -21.92 -13.69
CA PHE A 65 31.96 -20.89 -14.62
C PHE A 65 31.15 -19.60 -14.48
N LEU A 66 31.82 -18.49 -14.15
CA LEU A 66 31.19 -17.18 -14.10
C LEU A 66 31.43 -16.44 -15.42
N THR A 67 30.44 -16.46 -16.32
CA THR A 67 30.47 -15.69 -17.57
C THR A 67 30.47 -14.18 -17.31
N PRO A 68 30.89 -13.32 -18.27
CA PRO A 68 30.69 -11.88 -18.18
C PRO A 68 29.24 -11.54 -17.82
N ARG A 69 29.06 -10.66 -16.84
CA ARG A 69 27.75 -10.30 -16.29
C ARG A 69 27.43 -8.86 -16.66
N LEU A 70 26.42 -8.67 -17.50
CA LEU A 70 26.07 -7.37 -18.08
C LEU A 70 24.60 -7.08 -17.82
N THR A 71 24.23 -5.82 -17.64
CA THR A 71 22.81 -5.41 -17.79
C THR A 71 22.40 -5.51 -19.26
N THR A 72 21.09 -5.48 -19.54
CA THR A 72 20.58 -5.44 -20.92
C THR A 72 21.19 -4.25 -21.70
N GLY A 73 21.26 -3.07 -21.09
CA GLY A 73 21.87 -1.90 -21.73
C GLY A 73 23.38 -2.06 -22.01
N GLN A 74 24.14 -2.67 -21.09
CA GLN A 74 25.57 -2.93 -21.30
C GLN A 74 25.80 -3.99 -22.39
N ARG A 75 24.96 -5.02 -22.45
CA ARG A 75 24.96 -6.04 -23.51
C ARG A 75 24.69 -5.40 -24.87
N ASP A 76 23.68 -4.54 -24.96
CA ASP A 76 23.29 -3.89 -26.21
C ASP A 76 24.30 -2.83 -26.67
N ALA A 77 25.12 -2.31 -25.75
CA ALA A 77 26.22 -1.40 -26.04
C ALA A 77 27.51 -2.12 -26.49
N ILE A 78 27.55 -3.47 -26.56
CA ILE A 78 28.71 -4.19 -27.09
C ILE A 78 28.92 -3.75 -28.56
N PRO A 79 30.10 -3.21 -28.92
CA PRO A 79 30.35 -2.76 -30.28
C PRO A 79 30.14 -3.87 -31.31
N ALA A 80 29.52 -3.54 -32.45
CA ALA A 80 29.17 -4.53 -33.47
C ALA A 80 30.37 -5.37 -33.95
N GLY A 81 31.57 -4.79 -34.03
CA GLY A 81 32.80 -5.51 -34.40
C GLY A 81 33.25 -6.58 -33.39
N ASN A 82 32.71 -6.57 -32.18
CA ASN A 82 33.00 -7.53 -31.12
C ASN A 82 31.91 -8.62 -30.99
N LEU A 83 30.81 -8.51 -31.74
CA LEU A 83 29.70 -9.46 -31.71
C LEU A 83 30.04 -10.65 -32.62
N VAL A 84 30.59 -11.70 -32.01
CA VAL A 84 30.89 -12.99 -32.67
C VAL A 84 29.80 -14.00 -32.41
N ASP A 85 29.57 -14.91 -33.37
CA ASP A 85 28.55 -15.95 -33.23
C ASP A 85 28.83 -16.84 -32.01
N GLY A 86 27.80 -17.06 -31.18
CA GLY A 86 27.94 -17.82 -29.93
C GLY A 86 28.53 -17.06 -28.74
N LEU A 87 28.78 -15.74 -28.84
CA LEU A 87 29.24 -14.92 -27.72
C LEU A 87 28.25 -15.03 -26.54
N LEU A 88 28.70 -15.59 -25.41
CA LEU A 88 27.86 -15.91 -24.25
C LEU A 88 28.07 -14.93 -23.10
N ILE A 89 26.98 -14.37 -22.57
CA ILE A 89 26.97 -13.51 -21.37
C ILE A 89 25.83 -13.90 -20.43
N PHE A 90 25.91 -13.49 -19.16
CA PHE A 90 24.79 -13.54 -18.23
C PHE A 90 24.18 -12.15 -18.11
N ASN A 91 22.92 -11.99 -18.51
CA ASN A 91 22.19 -10.74 -18.44
C ASN A 91 21.58 -10.59 -17.04
N THR A 92 22.10 -9.65 -16.25
CA THR A 92 21.66 -9.42 -14.87
C THR A 92 20.30 -8.73 -14.77
N THR A 93 19.84 -8.08 -15.85
CA THR A 93 18.50 -7.48 -15.90
C THR A 93 17.42 -8.54 -16.10
N THR A 94 17.64 -9.51 -16.99
CA THR A 94 16.68 -10.59 -17.27
C THR A 94 16.92 -11.83 -16.42
N GLY A 95 18.04 -11.91 -15.70
CA GLY A 95 18.43 -13.06 -14.89
C GLY A 95 18.85 -14.28 -15.70
N CYS A 96 19.28 -14.09 -16.96
CA CYS A 96 19.38 -15.18 -17.92
C CYS A 96 20.62 -15.12 -18.82
N PHE A 97 21.07 -16.29 -19.27
CA PHE A 97 22.12 -16.38 -20.28
C PHE A 97 21.61 -15.88 -21.63
N ASN A 98 22.40 -15.03 -22.27
CA ASN A 98 22.17 -14.60 -23.65
C ASN A 98 23.36 -15.02 -24.50
N HIS A 99 23.08 -15.46 -25.73
CA HIS A 99 24.11 -15.64 -26.74
C HIS A 99 23.82 -14.77 -27.96
N TRP A 100 24.86 -14.26 -28.60
CA TRP A 100 24.72 -13.56 -29.87
C TRP A 100 24.52 -14.59 -30.99
N SER A 101 23.44 -14.46 -31.77
CA SER A 101 23.22 -15.25 -32.97
C SER A 101 23.52 -14.38 -34.18
N LEU A 102 24.60 -14.69 -34.91
CA LEU A 102 24.95 -13.98 -36.13
C LEU A 102 23.91 -14.22 -37.24
N ALA A 103 23.37 -15.44 -37.32
CA ALA A 103 22.37 -15.82 -38.33
C ALA A 103 21.07 -15.01 -38.21
N GLN A 104 20.66 -14.65 -37.00
CA GLN A 104 19.44 -13.87 -36.73
C GLN A 104 19.74 -12.40 -36.42
N ASN A 105 21.02 -12.03 -36.36
CA ASN A 105 21.52 -10.71 -35.99
C ASN A 105 20.86 -10.16 -34.70
N ILE A 106 20.72 -11.02 -33.68
CA ILE A 106 20.02 -10.70 -32.43
C ILE A 106 20.62 -11.48 -31.24
N TRP A 107 20.50 -10.90 -30.04
CA TRP A 107 20.72 -11.61 -28.78
C TRP A 107 19.57 -12.58 -28.50
N LEU A 108 19.87 -13.87 -28.39
CA LEU A 108 18.90 -14.90 -28.02
C LEU A 108 19.07 -15.28 -26.54
N SER A 109 17.95 -15.49 -25.86
CA SER A 109 17.91 -15.99 -24.48
C SER A 109 17.91 -17.51 -24.44
N ILE A 110 18.80 -18.12 -23.66
CA ILE A 110 18.88 -19.58 -23.50
C ILE A 110 17.83 -20.09 -22.49
N CYS A 111 17.33 -19.22 -21.62
CA CYS A 111 16.32 -19.59 -20.62
C CYS A 111 14.92 -19.86 -21.19
N GLY A 112 14.72 -19.73 -22.51
CA GLY A 112 13.42 -20.01 -23.15
C GLY A 112 12.34 -18.96 -22.89
N THR A 113 12.61 -17.88 -22.16
CA THR A 113 11.73 -16.71 -22.07
C THR A 113 12.03 -15.74 -23.20
N PRO A 114 11.14 -15.59 -24.19
CA PRO A 114 11.26 -14.56 -25.20
C PRO A 114 11.28 -13.19 -24.53
N PRO A 115 12.00 -12.20 -25.08
CA PRO A 115 11.95 -10.84 -24.55
C PRO A 115 10.50 -10.31 -24.57
N PRO A 116 10.18 -9.25 -23.82
CA PRO A 116 8.91 -8.55 -23.99
C PRO A 116 8.77 -8.06 -25.44
N ALA A 117 7.60 -8.25 -26.04
CA ALA A 117 7.32 -7.73 -27.37
C ALA A 117 7.25 -6.21 -27.34
N VAL A 118 7.72 -5.57 -28.41
CA VAL A 118 7.52 -4.14 -28.66
C VAL A 118 6.52 -4.00 -29.80
N PHE A 119 5.37 -3.39 -29.52
CA PHE A 119 4.28 -3.26 -30.46
C PHE A 119 3.39 -2.06 -30.13
N SER A 120 2.66 -1.58 -31.13
CA SER A 120 1.80 -0.41 -31.00
C SER A 120 0.52 -0.55 -31.82
N ILE A 121 -0.45 0.33 -31.52
CA ILE A 121 -1.69 0.52 -32.28
C ILE A 121 -1.61 1.92 -32.91
N SER A 122 -1.61 2.01 -34.24
CA SER A 122 -1.70 3.27 -34.97
C SER A 122 -3.13 3.85 -34.94
N PRO A 123 -3.33 5.15 -35.22
CA PRO A 123 -4.67 5.74 -35.29
C PRO A 123 -5.61 5.02 -36.27
N ALA A 124 -5.11 4.61 -37.44
CA ALA A 124 -5.91 3.86 -38.42
C ALA A 124 -6.31 2.46 -37.91
N GLN A 125 -5.40 1.77 -37.23
CA GLN A 125 -5.67 0.49 -36.56
C GLN A 125 -6.69 0.64 -35.44
N CYS A 126 -6.61 1.74 -34.67
CA CYS A 126 -7.56 2.04 -33.61
C CYS A 126 -8.99 2.15 -34.12
N SER A 127 -9.20 2.86 -35.23
CA SER A 127 -10.52 3.01 -35.87
C SER A 127 -11.07 1.71 -36.45
N ALA A 128 -10.23 0.70 -36.67
CA ALA A 128 -10.64 -0.62 -37.17
C ALA A 128 -11.05 -1.59 -36.05
N ILE A 129 -10.87 -1.23 -34.77
CA ILE A 129 -11.26 -2.08 -33.64
C ILE A 129 -12.78 -2.05 -33.52
N VAL A 130 -13.39 -3.20 -33.77
CA VAL A 130 -14.83 -3.43 -33.60
C VAL A 130 -15.07 -4.60 -32.66
N ALA A 131 -16.14 -4.49 -31.86
CA ALA A 131 -16.57 -5.58 -31.01
C ALA A 131 -17.39 -6.59 -31.81
N ASN A 132 -17.07 -7.88 -31.65
CA ASN A 132 -17.81 -8.96 -32.31
C ASN A 132 -19.01 -9.41 -31.47
N SER A 133 -20.08 -9.79 -32.16
CA SER A 133 -21.39 -10.12 -31.59
C SER A 133 -22.09 -8.93 -30.92
N THR A 134 -23.32 -9.14 -30.47
CA THR A 134 -24.08 -8.17 -29.69
C THR A 134 -23.69 -8.25 -28.23
N TYR A 135 -23.49 -7.09 -27.62
CA TYR A 135 -23.34 -6.94 -26.17
C TYR A 135 -24.69 -6.51 -25.62
N GLN A 136 -25.19 -7.24 -24.63
CA GLN A 136 -26.47 -6.96 -24.00
C GLN A 136 -26.27 -6.79 -22.50
N GLN A 137 -26.88 -5.75 -21.95
CA GLN A 137 -26.92 -5.51 -20.52
C GLN A 137 -27.39 -6.77 -19.81
N GLY A 138 -26.63 -7.20 -18.81
CA GLY A 138 -26.97 -8.34 -17.98
C GLY A 138 -26.70 -9.71 -18.57
N SER A 139 -26.25 -9.79 -19.82
CA SER A 139 -25.84 -11.05 -20.43
C SER A 139 -24.35 -11.28 -20.23
N VAL A 140 -23.99 -12.42 -19.65
CA VAL A 140 -22.59 -12.83 -19.49
C VAL A 140 -21.94 -12.92 -20.87
N LEU A 141 -20.74 -12.35 -21.01
CA LEU A 141 -19.98 -12.45 -22.25
C LEU A 141 -19.59 -13.91 -22.52
N THR A 142 -19.77 -14.33 -23.76
CA THR A 142 -19.43 -15.68 -24.23
C THR A 142 -18.17 -15.65 -25.09
N THR A 143 -17.72 -16.80 -25.59
CA THR A 143 -16.61 -16.89 -26.54
C THR A 143 -16.87 -16.15 -27.87
N ALA A 144 -18.12 -15.80 -28.17
CA ALA A 144 -18.47 -14.99 -29.33
C ALA A 144 -18.23 -13.48 -29.12
N ASN A 145 -18.05 -13.04 -27.87
CA ASN A 145 -17.82 -11.64 -27.51
C ASN A 145 -16.31 -11.39 -27.39
N TYR A 146 -15.70 -10.85 -28.45
CA TYR A 146 -14.27 -10.54 -28.48
C TYR A 146 -13.97 -9.28 -29.31
N LEU A 147 -12.80 -8.69 -29.07
CA LEU A 147 -12.24 -7.61 -29.88
C LEU A 147 -11.17 -8.14 -30.83
N ASN A 148 -11.13 -7.61 -32.05
CA ASN A 148 -9.99 -7.78 -32.94
C ASN A 148 -9.09 -6.54 -32.82
N ILE A 149 -7.91 -6.70 -32.24
CA ILE A 149 -6.95 -5.62 -32.02
C ILE A 149 -5.81 -5.74 -33.04
N PRO A 150 -5.81 -4.96 -34.13
CA PRO A 150 -4.69 -4.92 -35.06
C PRO A 150 -3.52 -4.16 -34.45
N VAL A 151 -2.33 -4.74 -34.51
CA VAL A 151 -1.10 -4.18 -33.96
C VAL A 151 0.05 -4.28 -34.95
N THR A 152 1.00 -3.36 -34.85
CA THR A 152 2.29 -3.43 -35.54
C THR A 152 3.37 -3.76 -34.52
N VAL A 153 4.04 -4.90 -34.71
CA VAL A 153 5.09 -5.44 -33.85
C VAL A 153 6.45 -5.10 -34.43
N THR A 154 7.27 -4.37 -33.69
CA THR A 154 8.65 -4.02 -34.08
C THR A 154 9.67 -4.99 -33.47
N GLN A 155 9.31 -5.70 -32.39
CA GLN A 155 10.12 -6.74 -31.78
C GLN A 155 9.24 -7.92 -31.35
N GLY A 156 9.56 -9.13 -31.83
CA GLY A 156 8.94 -10.37 -31.38
C GLY A 156 9.17 -10.62 -29.88
N GLY A 157 8.28 -11.36 -29.24
CA GLY A 157 8.32 -11.51 -27.79
C GLY A 157 6.97 -11.79 -27.15
N ASN A 158 6.97 -11.91 -25.83
CA ASN A 158 5.74 -12.11 -25.07
C ASN A 158 4.97 -10.79 -24.92
N TYR A 159 3.64 -10.87 -25.00
CA TYR A 159 2.76 -9.73 -24.81
C TYR A 159 1.65 -10.03 -23.80
N ASN A 160 1.20 -8.97 -23.13
CA ASN A 160 -0.08 -8.90 -22.42
C ASN A 160 -0.86 -7.71 -23.00
N VAL A 161 -2.12 -7.92 -23.34
CA VAL A 161 -3.03 -6.85 -23.73
C VAL A 161 -4.26 -6.94 -22.84
N SER A 162 -4.62 -5.82 -22.23
CA SER A 162 -5.85 -5.68 -21.46
C SER A 162 -6.67 -4.50 -21.95
N VAL A 163 -7.98 -4.66 -21.92
CA VAL A 163 -8.96 -3.63 -22.26
C VAL A 163 -9.99 -3.59 -21.15
N THR A 164 -10.11 -2.44 -20.49
CA THR A 164 -10.99 -2.27 -19.33
C THR A 164 -12.18 -1.38 -19.67
N THR A 165 -13.30 -1.64 -19.02
CA THR A 165 -14.52 -0.83 -19.12
C THR A 165 -15.03 -0.47 -17.73
N ASN A 166 -15.77 0.63 -17.63
CA ASN A 166 -16.49 1.00 -16.40
C ASN A 166 -17.86 0.32 -16.29
N ASN A 167 -18.16 -0.64 -17.18
CA ASN A 167 -19.49 -1.22 -17.34
C ASN A 167 -19.54 -2.72 -17.01
N GLY A 168 -18.62 -3.24 -16.19
CA GLY A 168 -18.73 -4.61 -15.62
C GLY A 168 -18.17 -5.73 -16.50
N TYR A 169 -17.47 -5.40 -17.58
CA TYR A 169 -16.76 -6.37 -18.41
C TYR A 169 -15.39 -5.84 -18.85
N TYR A 170 -14.52 -6.75 -19.26
CA TYR A 170 -13.16 -6.45 -19.69
C TYR A 170 -12.68 -7.51 -20.69
N PHE A 171 -11.54 -7.26 -21.32
CA PHE A 171 -10.92 -8.19 -22.24
C PHE A 171 -9.44 -8.32 -21.90
N GLU A 172 -8.90 -9.53 -21.95
CA GLU A 172 -7.48 -9.74 -21.67
C GLU A 172 -6.95 -10.93 -22.46
N LYS A 173 -5.68 -10.85 -22.90
CA LYS A 173 -4.96 -11.97 -23.46
C LYS A 173 -3.46 -11.83 -23.29
N ASN A 174 -2.84 -12.97 -23.03
CA ASN A 174 -1.40 -13.16 -23.09
C ASN A 174 -1.02 -13.99 -24.30
N GLY A 175 0.14 -13.74 -24.87
CA GLY A 175 0.65 -14.52 -25.99
C GLY A 175 2.09 -14.20 -26.34
N ASN A 176 2.53 -14.67 -27.51
CA ASN A 176 3.84 -14.42 -28.05
C ASN A 176 3.74 -14.03 -29.54
N PHE A 177 4.48 -13.01 -29.95
CA PHE A 177 4.73 -12.71 -31.36
C PHE A 177 6.04 -13.36 -31.79
N PRO A 178 6.02 -14.22 -32.83
CA PRO A 178 7.21 -14.96 -33.24
C PRO A 178 8.26 -14.05 -33.91
N ALA A 179 7.84 -12.97 -34.57
CA ALA A 179 8.70 -12.05 -35.30
C ALA A 179 8.06 -10.65 -35.44
N PRO A 180 8.82 -9.60 -35.80
CA PRO A 180 8.26 -8.33 -36.22
C PRO A 180 7.27 -8.49 -37.39
N GLY A 181 6.23 -7.66 -37.42
CA GLY A 181 5.18 -7.74 -38.45
C GLY A 181 3.84 -7.16 -37.99
N ASN A 182 2.83 -7.26 -38.86
CA ASN A 182 1.46 -6.87 -38.53
C ASN A 182 0.66 -8.09 -38.08
N TYR A 183 -0.02 -7.96 -36.95
CA TYR A 183 -0.82 -9.04 -36.37
C TYR A 183 -2.20 -8.53 -35.95
N THR A 184 -3.16 -9.44 -35.82
CA THR A 184 -4.46 -9.18 -35.21
C THR A 184 -4.62 -10.06 -33.98
N ILE A 185 -4.76 -9.44 -32.82
CA ILE A 185 -4.99 -10.13 -31.55
C ILE A 185 -6.50 -10.30 -31.38
N LEU A 186 -6.96 -11.55 -31.33
CA LEU A 186 -8.31 -11.87 -30.86
C LEU A 186 -8.33 -11.82 -29.34
N LEU A 187 -9.01 -10.82 -28.77
CA LEU A 187 -9.06 -10.53 -27.35
C LEU A 187 -10.43 -10.94 -26.78
N PRO A 188 -10.54 -12.08 -26.07
CA PRO A 188 -11.82 -12.56 -25.55
C PRO A 188 -12.34 -11.66 -24.42
N GLY A 189 -13.65 -11.45 -24.39
CA GLY A 189 -14.33 -10.70 -23.35
C GLY A 189 -14.71 -11.57 -22.17
N THR A 190 -14.73 -10.97 -20.98
CA THR A 190 -15.17 -11.59 -19.73
C THR A 190 -15.97 -10.57 -18.92
N GLY A 191 -16.97 -11.04 -18.17
CA GLY A 191 -17.82 -10.20 -17.33
C GLY A 191 -19.25 -10.10 -17.86
N THR A 192 -20.01 -9.17 -17.30
CA THR A 192 -21.43 -8.96 -17.61
C THR A 192 -21.69 -7.46 -17.68
N PRO A 193 -22.15 -6.91 -18.81
CA PRO A 193 -22.41 -5.48 -18.91
C PRO A 193 -23.49 -5.01 -17.92
N SER A 194 -23.20 -4.03 -17.08
CA SER A 194 -24.11 -3.59 -16.01
C SER A 194 -25.17 -2.58 -16.46
N ASN A 195 -24.85 -1.77 -17.46
CA ASN A 195 -25.67 -0.68 -18.01
C ASN A 195 -25.81 -0.82 -19.52
N ALA A 196 -26.95 -0.38 -20.05
CA ALA A 196 -27.14 -0.20 -21.48
C ALA A 196 -26.49 1.12 -21.93
N THR A 197 -25.78 1.09 -23.05
CA THR A 197 -25.19 2.26 -23.71
C THR A 197 -25.54 2.26 -25.20
N PRO A 198 -26.84 2.43 -25.55
CA PRO A 198 -27.31 2.40 -26.93
C PRO A 198 -26.79 3.57 -27.80
N GLY A 199 -26.08 4.53 -27.22
CA GLY A 199 -25.21 5.48 -27.93
C GLY A 199 -24.11 6.00 -27.00
N PRO A 200 -23.08 6.71 -27.50
CA PRO A 200 -22.16 6.24 -28.54
C PRO A 200 -21.45 4.90 -28.21
N GLY A 201 -21.82 4.22 -27.12
CA GLY A 201 -21.19 3.01 -26.59
C GLY A 201 -20.25 3.32 -25.42
N ASP A 202 -19.82 2.26 -24.73
CA ASP A 202 -18.84 2.32 -23.65
C ASP A 202 -17.47 2.70 -24.22
N ASP A 203 -16.83 3.71 -23.64
CA ASP A 203 -15.41 3.96 -23.86
C ASP A 203 -14.59 2.84 -23.21
N VAL A 204 -13.69 2.23 -23.98
CA VAL A 204 -12.80 1.18 -23.47
C VAL A 204 -11.35 1.65 -23.47
N SER A 205 -10.64 1.37 -22.38
CA SER A 205 -9.24 1.78 -22.19
C SER A 205 -8.31 0.61 -22.48
N ILE A 206 -7.44 0.77 -23.47
CA ILE A 206 -6.47 -0.26 -23.89
C ILE A 206 -5.14 -0.07 -23.16
N SER A 207 -4.54 -1.17 -22.71
CA SER A 207 -3.19 -1.24 -22.16
C SER A 207 -2.37 -2.31 -22.88
N LEU A 208 -1.16 -1.94 -23.32
CA LEU A 208 -0.21 -2.84 -24.00
C LEU A 208 0.97 -3.07 -23.05
N ASN A 209 1.16 -4.32 -22.62
CA ASN A 209 2.16 -4.71 -21.61
C ASN A 209 2.08 -3.87 -20.31
N GLY A 210 0.87 -3.51 -19.89
CA GLY A 210 0.63 -2.68 -18.71
C GLY A 210 0.77 -1.16 -18.95
N ILE A 211 1.14 -0.73 -20.16
CA ILE A 211 1.26 0.69 -20.52
C ILE A 211 -0.04 1.16 -21.20
N PRO A 212 -0.72 2.19 -20.66
CA PRO A 212 -1.92 2.76 -21.27
C PRO A 212 -1.67 3.25 -22.71
N ASN A 213 -2.62 2.97 -23.60
CA ASN A 213 -2.62 3.41 -24.99
C ASN A 213 -3.70 4.49 -25.22
N ALA A 214 -3.44 5.44 -26.12
CA ALA A 214 -4.37 6.53 -26.42
C ALA A 214 -5.60 6.11 -27.26
N CYS A 215 -5.63 4.88 -27.78
CA CYS A 215 -6.76 4.35 -28.52
C CYS A 215 -7.95 4.07 -27.60
N VAL A 216 -9.09 4.69 -27.90
CA VAL A 216 -10.36 4.54 -27.14
C VAL A 216 -11.48 4.12 -28.09
N PRO A 217 -11.58 2.82 -28.44
CA PRO A 217 -12.72 2.32 -29.19
C PRO A 217 -13.99 2.35 -28.34
N LYS A 218 -15.15 2.26 -29.00
CA LYS A 218 -16.45 2.26 -28.35
C LYS A 218 -17.19 0.95 -28.57
N ILE A 219 -17.82 0.41 -27.53
CA ILE A 219 -18.62 -0.82 -27.58
C ILE A 219 -20.07 -0.51 -27.23
N ILE A 220 -20.99 -0.76 -28.16
CA ILE A 220 -22.42 -0.52 -27.92
C ILE A 220 -23.01 -1.68 -27.11
N VAL A 221 -23.55 -1.37 -25.94
CA VAL A 221 -24.30 -2.32 -25.12
C VAL A 221 -25.80 -2.06 -25.27
N THR A 222 -26.51 -3.03 -25.83
CA THR A 222 -27.97 -2.99 -25.96
C THR A 222 -28.67 -3.20 -24.62
N ALA A 223 -29.86 -2.63 -24.45
CA ALA A 223 -30.62 -2.77 -23.21
C ALA A 223 -31.11 -4.21 -22.98
N ALA A 224 -31.23 -4.59 -21.70
CA ALA A 224 -31.90 -5.83 -21.33
C ALA A 224 -33.38 -5.76 -21.71
N THR A 225 -33.96 -6.85 -22.20
CA THR A 225 -35.40 -6.93 -22.54
C THR A 225 -36.28 -7.22 -21.32
N VAL A 226 -35.84 -6.83 -20.12
CA VAL A 226 -36.55 -7.08 -18.87
C VAL A 226 -37.69 -6.07 -18.70
N SER A 227 -38.82 -6.51 -18.13
CA SER A 227 -39.97 -5.64 -17.90
C SER A 227 -40.57 -5.92 -16.53
N TYR A 228 -40.69 -4.87 -15.71
CA TYR A 228 -41.25 -4.91 -14.38
C TYR A 228 -41.65 -3.51 -13.91
N THR A 229 -42.49 -3.44 -12.88
CA THR A 229 -42.81 -2.20 -12.15
C THR A 229 -42.24 -2.28 -10.74
N ILE A 230 -41.93 -1.14 -10.13
CA ILE A 230 -41.46 -1.05 -8.72
C ILE A 230 -42.59 -0.45 -7.88
N THR A 231 -42.90 -1.09 -6.75
CA THR A 231 -43.89 -0.60 -5.80
C THR A 231 -43.22 0.25 -4.72
N CYS A 232 -43.29 1.57 -4.85
CA CYS A 232 -42.53 2.48 -3.97
C CYS A 232 -43.11 2.68 -2.57
N GLY A 233 -44.37 2.32 -2.35
CA GLY A 233 -45.03 2.50 -1.05
C GLY A 233 -44.62 1.48 0.01
N THR A 234 -43.95 0.39 -0.37
CA THR A 234 -43.62 -0.74 0.51
C THR A 234 -42.12 -0.97 0.68
N THR A 235 -41.27 -0.02 0.24
CA THR A 235 -39.81 -0.18 0.33
C THR A 235 -39.37 -0.31 1.79
N ALA A 236 -38.60 -1.35 2.11
CA ALA A 236 -38.02 -1.53 3.44
C ALA A 236 -36.54 -1.11 3.43
N VAL A 237 -36.17 -0.16 4.28
CA VAL A 237 -34.78 0.25 4.50
C VAL A 237 -34.26 -0.49 5.73
N ASN A 238 -33.25 -1.32 5.52
CA ASN A 238 -32.67 -2.20 6.52
C ASN A 238 -31.25 -1.75 6.89
N GLY A 239 -30.83 -2.08 8.10
CA GLY A 239 -29.52 -1.74 8.65
C GLY A 239 -29.55 -0.43 9.46
N ALA A 240 -28.53 -0.25 10.29
CA ALA A 240 -28.33 0.98 11.04
C ALA A 240 -27.35 1.88 10.28
N TYR A 241 -27.71 3.16 10.11
CA TYR A 241 -26.90 4.12 9.34
C TYR A 241 -26.34 5.17 10.28
N HIS A 242 -25.01 5.23 10.39
CA HIS A 242 -24.31 6.09 11.32
C HIS A 242 -23.22 6.90 10.63
N VAL A 243 -23.01 8.13 11.08
CA VAL A 243 -21.99 9.03 10.51
C VAL A 243 -20.59 8.39 10.56
N ALA A 244 -19.88 8.46 9.44
CA ALA A 244 -18.54 7.93 9.19
C ALA A 244 -18.36 6.40 9.30
N ILE A 245 -19.43 5.64 9.52
CA ILE A 245 -19.37 4.18 9.52
C ILE A 245 -19.58 3.67 8.08
N PRO A 246 -18.62 2.94 7.49
CA PRO A 246 -18.84 2.29 6.20
C PRO A 246 -20.03 1.34 6.25
N LEU A 247 -20.87 1.41 5.22
CA LEU A 247 -22.00 0.51 5.06
C LEU A 247 -21.50 -0.92 4.81
N ASP A 248 -22.22 -1.89 5.36
CA ASP A 248 -21.96 -3.31 5.17
C ASP A 248 -23.15 -4.04 4.52
N THR A 249 -23.10 -5.36 4.47
CA THR A 249 -24.15 -6.19 3.85
C THR A 249 -25.52 -6.11 4.54
N THR A 250 -25.60 -5.56 5.76
CA THR A 250 -26.86 -5.35 6.48
C THR A 250 -27.56 -4.05 6.07
N ASN A 251 -26.82 -3.09 5.50
CA ASN A 251 -27.35 -1.84 4.98
C ASN A 251 -27.90 -2.04 3.57
N LYS A 252 -29.21 -2.25 3.45
CA LYS A 252 -29.86 -2.56 2.17
C LYS A 252 -31.25 -1.96 2.07
N ILE A 253 -31.72 -1.81 0.84
CA ILE A 253 -33.10 -1.45 0.53
C ILE A 253 -33.75 -2.64 -0.16
N VAL A 254 -34.90 -3.07 0.36
CA VAL A 254 -35.74 -4.10 -0.25
C VAL A 254 -36.82 -3.41 -1.08
N LEU A 255 -36.92 -3.78 -2.35
CA LEU A 255 -37.88 -3.26 -3.30
C LEU A 255 -38.81 -4.39 -3.75
N ASP A 256 -40.11 -4.15 -3.66
CA ASP A 256 -41.10 -5.04 -4.25
C ASP A 256 -41.34 -4.67 -5.70
N VAL A 257 -41.28 -5.67 -6.57
CA VAL A 257 -41.44 -5.50 -8.02
C VAL A 257 -42.47 -6.47 -8.56
N ASN A 258 -43.17 -6.07 -9.61
CA ASN A 258 -44.05 -6.98 -10.35
C ASN A 258 -43.49 -7.19 -11.76
N VAL A 259 -43.00 -8.40 -12.02
CA VAL A 259 -42.25 -8.77 -13.22
C VAL A 259 -43.20 -9.23 -14.32
N THR A 260 -43.13 -8.58 -15.48
CA THR A 260 -43.95 -8.89 -16.66
C THR A 260 -43.14 -9.54 -17.79
N ALA A 261 -41.83 -9.32 -17.84
CA ALA A 261 -40.91 -10.02 -18.73
C ALA A 261 -39.62 -10.39 -17.99
N LEU A 262 -39.22 -11.66 -18.11
CA LEU A 262 -38.01 -12.20 -17.52
C LEU A 262 -36.76 -11.52 -18.10
N GLY A 263 -35.67 -11.57 -17.35
CA GLY A 263 -34.39 -11.03 -17.78
C GLY A 263 -33.57 -10.48 -16.64
N PHE A 264 -32.40 -9.95 -16.99
CA PHE A 264 -31.50 -9.34 -16.03
C PHE A 264 -32.01 -7.96 -15.61
N TRP A 265 -32.11 -7.74 -14.31
CA TRP A 265 -32.45 -6.45 -13.73
C TRP A 265 -31.22 -5.80 -13.10
N SER A 266 -31.16 -4.48 -13.20
CA SER A 266 -30.15 -3.62 -12.60
C SER A 266 -30.84 -2.40 -12.04
N ILE A 267 -30.62 -2.13 -10.76
CA ILE A 267 -31.17 -0.97 -10.06
C ILE A 267 -30.03 -0.25 -9.33
N ASN A 268 -30.00 1.07 -9.45
CA ASN A 268 -29.06 1.91 -8.68
C ASN A 268 -29.72 3.24 -8.28
N THR A 269 -29.11 3.95 -7.33
CA THR A 269 -29.59 5.27 -6.89
C THR A 269 -28.85 6.45 -7.53
N GLY A 270 -28.38 6.29 -8.77
CA GLY A 270 -27.66 7.31 -9.52
C GLY A 270 -26.14 7.29 -9.36
N SER A 271 -25.46 8.11 -10.16
CA SER A 271 -24.00 8.19 -10.23
C SER A 271 -23.37 9.09 -9.16
N ALA A 272 -24.13 9.98 -8.53
CA ALA A 272 -23.69 10.79 -7.39
C ALA A 272 -24.04 10.11 -6.06
N SER A 273 -23.18 10.23 -5.05
CA SER A 273 -23.52 9.78 -3.70
C SER A 273 -24.43 10.81 -3.03
N ILE A 274 -25.41 10.35 -2.26
CA ILE A 274 -26.24 11.21 -1.42
C ILE A 274 -25.78 11.00 0.01
N ASN A 275 -25.28 12.07 0.63
CA ASN A 275 -24.72 12.03 1.98
C ASN A 275 -23.65 10.93 2.16
N GLY A 276 -22.82 10.72 1.13
CA GLY A 276 -21.74 9.71 1.14
C GLY A 276 -22.20 8.26 0.89
N MET A 277 -23.49 8.03 0.66
CA MET A 277 -24.07 6.70 0.43
C MET A 277 -24.58 6.53 -1.01
N LYS A 278 -24.60 5.28 -1.48
CA LYS A 278 -25.27 4.84 -2.71
C LYS A 278 -25.83 3.44 -2.52
N PHE A 279 -26.88 3.10 -3.26
CA PHE A 279 -27.41 1.75 -3.30
C PHE A 279 -27.44 1.22 -4.72
N SER A 280 -27.09 -0.05 -4.89
CA SER A 280 -27.21 -0.76 -6.16
C SER A 280 -27.43 -2.25 -5.97
N GLY A 281 -28.08 -2.87 -6.94
CA GLY A 281 -28.27 -4.32 -6.98
C GLY A 281 -28.52 -4.79 -8.41
N THR A 282 -28.20 -6.05 -8.64
CA THR A 282 -28.37 -6.71 -9.94
C THR A 282 -28.80 -8.15 -9.72
N GLY A 283 -29.56 -8.70 -10.66
CA GLY A 283 -29.96 -10.09 -10.63
C GLY A 283 -30.68 -10.50 -11.90
N THR A 284 -31.28 -11.68 -11.91
CA THR A 284 -32.09 -12.16 -13.04
C THR A 284 -33.43 -12.64 -12.53
N PHE A 285 -34.51 -12.14 -13.13
CA PHE A 285 -35.84 -12.69 -12.88
C PHE A 285 -35.99 -14.01 -13.62
N THR A 286 -36.26 -15.07 -12.86
CA THR A 286 -36.53 -16.42 -13.38
C THR A 286 -38.03 -16.76 -13.37
N ALA A 287 -38.86 -15.92 -12.74
CA ALA A 287 -40.31 -16.03 -12.70
C ALA A 287 -40.98 -14.66 -12.87
N THR A 288 -42.17 -14.66 -13.49
CA THR A 288 -43.04 -13.48 -13.59
C THR A 288 -43.88 -13.31 -12.32
N GLY A 289 -44.53 -12.15 -12.17
CA GLY A 289 -45.37 -11.81 -11.02
C GLY A 289 -44.61 -11.07 -9.91
N PRO A 290 -45.19 -10.98 -8.70
CA PRO A 290 -44.59 -10.31 -7.56
C PRO A 290 -43.28 -10.96 -7.13
N GLN A 291 -42.24 -10.15 -6.97
CA GLN A 291 -40.92 -10.53 -6.48
C GLN A 291 -40.42 -9.46 -5.51
N SER A 292 -39.49 -9.83 -4.63
CA SER A 292 -38.80 -8.90 -3.76
C SER A 292 -37.31 -8.98 -4.04
N ILE A 293 -36.67 -7.83 -4.25
CA ILE A 293 -35.26 -7.72 -4.62
C ILE A 293 -34.52 -6.78 -3.66
N GLU A 294 -33.22 -6.99 -3.52
CA GLU A 294 -32.39 -6.21 -2.61
C GLU A 294 -31.36 -5.40 -3.40
N ILE A 295 -31.22 -4.13 -3.02
CA ILE A 295 -30.09 -3.29 -3.44
C ILE A 295 -29.24 -2.98 -2.21
N LEU A 296 -27.93 -3.22 -2.33
CA LEU A 296 -26.97 -3.08 -1.24
C LEU A 296 -26.41 -1.66 -1.18
N GLY A 297 -26.26 -1.16 0.05
CA GLY A 297 -25.66 0.13 0.35
C GLY A 297 -24.13 0.07 0.29
N THR A 298 -23.52 1.14 -0.20
CA THR A 298 -22.07 1.36 -0.19
C THR A 298 -21.75 2.80 0.23
N GLY A 299 -20.52 3.01 0.71
CA GLY A 299 -20.03 4.31 1.16
C GLY A 299 -20.12 4.49 2.68
N SER A 300 -19.96 5.72 3.15
CA SER A 300 -20.01 6.07 4.57
C SER A 300 -20.85 7.34 4.73
N PRO A 301 -21.88 7.35 5.60
CA PRO A 301 -22.71 8.54 5.82
C PRO A 301 -21.88 9.74 6.29
N ILE A 302 -22.13 10.94 5.77
CA ILE A 302 -21.34 12.15 6.11
C ILE A 302 -21.99 12.95 7.24
N ALA A 303 -23.32 13.04 7.25
CA ALA A 303 -24.09 13.82 8.22
C ALA A 303 -25.33 13.05 8.69
N ALA A 304 -25.79 13.35 9.92
CA ALA A 304 -27.04 12.83 10.43
C ALA A 304 -28.25 13.50 9.74
N GLY A 305 -29.35 12.77 9.61
CA GLY A 305 -30.58 13.26 8.97
C GLY A 305 -31.20 12.25 8.00
N THR A 306 -32.39 12.57 7.50
CA THR A 306 -33.09 11.75 6.50
C THR A 306 -32.67 12.17 5.09
N ASN A 307 -32.26 11.18 4.30
CA ASN A 307 -31.79 11.35 2.94
C ASN A 307 -32.72 10.59 1.99
N ASN A 308 -33.30 11.27 1.02
CA ASN A 308 -34.21 10.66 0.07
C ASN A 308 -33.45 10.19 -1.18
N PHE A 309 -33.60 8.90 -1.50
CA PHE A 309 -33.02 8.28 -2.69
C PHE A 309 -34.07 8.07 -3.76
N THR A 310 -33.63 8.08 -5.02
CA THR A 310 -34.43 7.65 -6.17
C THR A 310 -33.77 6.44 -6.79
N ALA A 311 -34.48 5.31 -6.89
CA ALA A 311 -34.01 4.13 -7.58
C ALA A 311 -34.31 4.23 -9.09
N PHE A 312 -33.30 3.99 -9.91
CA PHE A 312 -33.39 3.94 -11.37
C PHE A 312 -33.18 2.51 -11.83
N SER A 313 -34.09 2.02 -12.66
CA SER A 313 -34.08 0.64 -13.13
C SER A 313 -33.83 0.55 -14.64
N ASN A 314 -33.36 -0.60 -15.09
CA ASN A 314 -33.24 -0.93 -16.50
C ASN A 314 -34.53 -1.53 -17.11
N SER A 315 -35.66 -1.47 -16.41
CA SER A 315 -36.93 -1.97 -16.92
C SER A 315 -37.34 -1.24 -18.20
N THR A 316 -37.82 -1.98 -19.19
CA THR A 316 -38.37 -1.43 -20.45
C THR A 316 -39.55 -0.49 -20.26
N THR A 317 -40.25 -0.55 -19.12
CA THR A 317 -41.33 0.38 -18.75
C THR A 317 -40.84 1.65 -18.05
N GLY A 318 -39.52 1.81 -17.88
CA GLY A 318 -38.92 2.99 -17.24
C GLY A 318 -39.22 3.08 -15.73
N ALA A 319 -39.34 1.95 -15.04
CA ALA A 319 -39.67 1.93 -13.62
C ALA A 319 -38.62 2.72 -12.81
N THR A 320 -39.05 3.81 -12.17
CA THR A 320 -38.26 4.58 -11.21
C THR A 320 -38.98 4.60 -9.87
N CYS A 321 -38.22 4.74 -8.79
CA CYS A 321 -38.79 4.75 -7.46
C CYS A 321 -38.25 5.91 -6.62
N PRO A 322 -38.95 7.06 -6.60
CA PRO A 322 -38.50 8.25 -5.88
C PRO A 322 -38.81 8.18 -4.38
N ASN A 323 -38.18 9.07 -3.62
CA ASN A 323 -38.49 9.36 -2.21
C ASN A 323 -38.32 8.17 -1.25
N ILE A 324 -37.29 7.34 -1.46
CA ILE A 324 -36.94 6.27 -0.51
C ILE A 324 -36.15 6.90 0.66
N PRO A 325 -36.70 7.00 1.89
CA PRO A 325 -36.06 7.72 2.98
C PRO A 325 -35.07 6.83 3.73
N VAL A 326 -33.79 7.20 3.73
CA VAL A 326 -32.75 6.57 4.55
C VAL A 326 -32.34 7.54 5.65
N THR A 327 -32.65 7.19 6.89
CA THR A 327 -32.32 8.02 8.07
C THR A 327 -30.98 7.62 8.65
N VAL A 328 -30.06 8.58 8.67
CA VAL A 328 -28.76 8.48 9.34
C VAL A 328 -28.92 9.03 10.75
N SER A 329 -28.72 8.16 11.74
CA SER A 329 -28.84 8.53 13.15
C SER A 329 -27.63 9.36 13.60
N PRO A 330 -27.84 10.40 14.43
CA PRO A 330 -26.73 11.08 15.10
C PRO A 330 -26.07 10.15 16.12
N VAL A 331 -24.83 10.44 16.49
CA VAL A 331 -24.18 9.77 17.62
C VAL A 331 -24.94 10.09 18.91
N VAL A 332 -25.11 9.10 19.79
CA VAL A 332 -25.76 9.27 21.09
C VAL A 332 -25.03 8.43 22.12
N TYR A 333 -24.62 9.07 23.22
CA TYR A 333 -23.96 8.41 24.33
C TYR A 333 -24.23 9.16 25.64
N THR A 334 -24.06 8.45 26.74
CA THR A 334 -24.05 9.01 28.09
C THR A 334 -22.63 9.00 28.63
N VAL A 335 -22.30 9.97 29.47
CA VAL A 335 -20.98 10.10 30.09
C VAL A 335 -21.08 9.77 31.56
N ASN A 336 -20.15 8.95 32.08
CA ASN A 336 -20.06 8.61 33.48
C ASN A 336 -18.79 9.22 34.11
N CYS A 337 -18.91 10.45 34.62
CA CYS A 337 -17.81 11.10 35.32
C CYS A 337 -17.53 10.52 36.72
N GLY A 338 -18.46 9.78 37.34
CA GLY A 338 -18.29 9.25 38.69
C GLY A 338 -17.17 8.21 38.80
N THR A 339 -16.84 7.57 37.68
CA THR A 339 -15.76 6.60 37.54
C THR A 339 -14.67 7.07 36.57
N ALA A 340 -14.64 8.36 36.23
CA ALA A 340 -13.56 8.91 35.41
C ALA A 340 -12.26 8.98 36.22
N THR A 341 -11.15 8.58 35.61
CA THR A 341 -9.84 8.54 36.28
C THR A 341 -8.86 9.50 35.60
N ALA A 342 -8.24 10.38 36.39
CA ALA A 342 -7.14 11.20 35.95
C ALA A 342 -5.83 10.40 36.04
N ASN A 343 -5.07 10.34 34.95
CA ASN A 343 -3.81 9.60 34.83
C ASN A 343 -2.66 10.59 34.63
N GLY A 344 -1.51 10.28 35.25
CA GLY A 344 -0.32 11.13 35.21
C GLY A 344 -0.18 12.01 36.45
N ALA A 345 0.98 12.65 36.59
CA ALA A 345 1.27 13.56 37.70
C ALA A 345 0.83 14.98 37.34
N TYR A 346 -0.01 15.58 38.17
CA TYR A 346 -0.49 16.95 38.04
C TYR A 346 0.10 17.81 39.14
N MET A 347 0.89 18.82 38.78
CA MET A 347 1.59 19.68 39.74
C MET A 347 1.36 21.15 39.42
N GLN A 348 1.23 21.96 40.47
CA GLN A 348 1.16 23.42 40.35
C GLN A 348 2.36 23.95 39.55
N ALA A 349 2.12 24.89 38.63
CA ALA A 349 3.11 25.54 37.78
C ALA A 349 3.93 24.61 36.86
N VAL A 350 3.53 23.33 36.69
CA VAL A 350 4.15 22.38 35.75
C VAL A 350 3.22 22.15 34.57
N ALA A 351 3.70 22.39 33.35
CA ALA A 351 2.90 22.17 32.14
C ALA A 351 2.54 20.69 31.97
N LEU A 352 1.31 20.43 31.52
CA LEU A 352 0.86 19.09 31.18
C LEU A 352 1.61 18.56 29.94
N ASN A 353 1.81 17.25 29.90
CA ASN A 353 2.40 16.53 28.77
C ASN A 353 1.48 15.38 28.30
N SER A 354 1.94 14.58 27.35
CA SER A 354 1.15 13.49 26.74
C SER A 354 0.70 12.39 27.72
N THR A 355 1.30 12.29 28.92
CA THR A 355 0.89 11.32 29.94
C THR A 355 -0.27 11.81 30.80
N ASN A 356 -0.56 13.11 30.79
CA ASN A 356 -1.65 13.72 31.55
C ASN A 356 -2.97 13.52 30.80
N THR A 357 -3.75 12.52 31.21
CA THR A 357 -4.99 12.14 30.50
C THR A 357 -6.14 11.89 31.47
N ILE A 358 -7.38 11.95 30.97
CA ILE A 358 -8.56 11.45 31.69
C ILE A 358 -9.09 10.24 30.94
N SER A 359 -9.23 9.10 31.62
CA SER A 359 -10.01 7.98 31.11
C SER A 359 -11.46 8.16 31.51
N LEU A 360 -12.32 8.35 30.50
CA LEU A 360 -13.71 8.72 30.66
C LEU A 360 -14.63 7.58 30.18
N PRO A 361 -15.30 6.87 31.10
CA PRO A 361 -16.30 5.88 30.73
C PRO A 361 -17.54 6.54 30.10
N ILE A 362 -17.99 5.97 28.97
CA ILE A 362 -19.21 6.35 28.26
C ILE A 362 -20.07 5.11 28.00
N ASN A 363 -21.37 5.28 27.81
CA ASN A 363 -22.25 4.23 27.30
C ASN A 363 -22.95 4.70 26.03
N VAL A 364 -22.67 4.00 24.94
CA VAL A 364 -23.04 4.37 23.57
C VAL A 364 -24.36 3.69 23.19
N THR A 365 -25.34 4.50 22.78
CA THR A 365 -26.64 4.02 22.31
C THR A 365 -26.86 4.27 20.82
N SER A 366 -26.02 5.11 20.21
CA SER A 366 -25.93 5.29 18.75
C SER A 366 -24.49 5.63 18.37
N THR A 367 -23.89 4.84 17.48
CA THR A 367 -22.54 5.05 16.96
C THR A 367 -22.45 6.30 16.08
N GLY A 368 -21.24 6.78 15.85
CA GLY A 368 -20.97 7.97 15.03
C GLY A 368 -19.74 8.73 15.49
N THR A 369 -19.55 9.95 15.00
CA THR A 369 -18.40 10.78 15.34
C THR A 369 -18.75 11.83 16.39
N THR A 370 -17.84 12.08 17.33
CA THR A 370 -18.01 13.09 18.38
C THR A 370 -16.67 13.70 18.79
N THR A 371 -16.73 14.82 19.51
CA THR A 371 -15.60 15.34 20.28
C THR A 371 -16.07 15.53 21.71
N ILE A 372 -15.31 14.99 22.67
CA ILE A 372 -15.53 15.18 24.09
C ILE A 372 -14.42 16.08 24.63
N SER A 373 -14.79 17.15 25.32
CA SER A 373 -13.83 18.09 25.90
C SER A 373 -14.27 18.57 27.28
N THR A 374 -13.37 19.23 27.99
CA THR A 374 -13.70 19.97 29.21
C THR A 374 -13.70 21.47 28.96
N ASN A 375 -14.29 22.24 29.87
CA ASN A 375 -13.94 23.65 30.00
C ASN A 375 -12.49 23.83 30.48
N THR A 376 -11.98 25.06 30.42
CA THR A 376 -10.69 25.42 30.99
C THR A 376 -10.88 25.93 32.42
N VAL A 377 -10.32 25.22 33.39
CA VAL A 377 -10.34 25.60 34.81
C VAL A 377 -8.93 25.45 35.36
N ASN A 378 -8.50 26.40 36.21
CA ASN A 378 -7.17 26.39 36.81
C ASN A 378 -6.02 26.26 35.77
N GLY A 379 -6.20 26.81 34.57
CA GLY A 379 -5.19 26.79 33.51
C GLY A 379 -5.05 25.46 32.75
N ILE A 380 -5.92 24.47 32.98
CA ILE A 380 -5.90 23.17 32.30
C ILE A 380 -7.23 22.85 31.60
N SER A 381 -7.17 22.08 30.52
CA SER A 381 -8.33 21.52 29.81
C SER A 381 -7.97 20.19 29.13
N PHE A 382 -8.99 19.40 28.79
CA PHE A 382 -8.83 18.08 28.17
C PHE A 382 -9.71 17.93 26.93
N THR A 383 -9.25 17.16 25.95
CA THR A 383 -10.01 16.85 24.73
C THR A 383 -9.70 15.45 24.21
N SER A 384 -10.69 14.76 23.65
CA SER A 384 -10.49 13.51 22.91
C SER A 384 -9.92 13.72 21.50
N SER A 385 -9.92 14.97 21.00
CA SER A 385 -9.95 15.25 19.55
C SER A 385 -11.17 14.59 18.87
N PRO A 386 -11.40 14.79 17.56
CA PRO A 386 -12.46 14.08 16.87
C PRO A 386 -12.23 12.56 16.91
N ILE A 387 -13.21 11.83 17.46
CA ILE A 387 -13.19 10.36 17.56
C ILE A 387 -14.38 9.74 16.82
N SER A 388 -14.21 8.50 16.36
CA SER A 388 -15.30 7.67 15.79
C SER A 388 -15.67 6.57 16.78
N ILE A 389 -16.91 6.58 17.24
CA ILE A 389 -17.49 5.57 18.13
C ILE A 389 -18.16 4.52 17.26
N THR A 390 -17.61 3.31 17.18
CA THR A 390 -18.01 2.27 16.22
C THR A 390 -18.76 1.09 16.84
N SER A 391 -18.92 1.06 18.16
CA SER A 391 -19.63 -0.02 18.88
C SER A 391 -20.60 0.53 19.93
N LEU A 392 -21.71 -0.20 20.13
CA LEU A 392 -22.69 0.09 21.17
C LEU A 392 -22.22 -0.40 22.54
N GLY A 393 -22.79 0.16 23.60
CA GLY A 393 -22.53 -0.25 24.98
C GLY A 393 -21.41 0.53 25.66
N ALA A 394 -20.87 -0.03 26.74
CA ALA A 394 -19.86 0.61 27.56
C ALA A 394 -18.52 0.72 26.82
N GLN A 395 -17.95 1.92 26.80
CA GLN A 395 -16.64 2.22 26.25
C GLN A 395 -15.87 3.18 27.17
N THR A 396 -14.56 3.28 26.98
CA THR A 396 -13.72 4.26 27.68
C THR A 396 -13.02 5.14 26.65
N VAL A 397 -13.20 6.46 26.76
CA VAL A 397 -12.56 7.47 25.92
C VAL A 397 -11.42 8.12 26.68
N THR A 398 -10.25 8.25 26.06
CA THR A 398 -9.14 9.00 26.63
C THR A 398 -9.21 10.46 26.19
N LEU A 399 -9.18 11.38 27.15
CA LEU A 399 -9.03 12.82 26.92
C LEU A 399 -7.59 13.22 27.23
N THR A 400 -6.92 13.91 26.31
CA THR A 400 -5.55 14.40 26.47
C THR A 400 -5.56 15.80 27.07
N GLY A 401 -4.77 16.01 28.12
CA GLY A 401 -4.67 17.28 28.84
C GLY A 401 -3.71 18.27 28.21
N THR A 402 -4.02 19.56 28.33
CA THR A 402 -3.14 20.68 27.96
C THR A 402 -3.20 21.79 29.02
N GLY A 403 -2.17 22.64 29.04
CA GLY A 403 -2.10 23.81 29.92
C GLY A 403 -1.16 23.65 31.12
N THR A 404 -1.21 24.60 32.06
CA THR A 404 -0.34 24.66 33.24
C THR A 404 -1.19 25.00 34.46
N PRO A 405 -1.29 24.12 35.47
CA PRO A 405 -2.05 24.39 36.70
C PRO A 405 -1.59 25.63 37.46
N GLY A 406 -2.54 26.48 37.86
CA GLY A 406 -2.25 27.70 38.64
C GLY A 406 -2.18 27.47 40.15
N THR A 407 -3.11 26.69 40.71
CA THR A 407 -3.24 26.42 42.14
C THR A 407 -3.27 24.93 42.46
N ALA A 408 -2.70 24.54 43.61
CA ALA A 408 -2.83 23.19 44.14
C ALA A 408 -4.24 22.94 44.70
N GLY A 409 -4.69 21.68 44.68
CA GLY A 409 -6.03 21.27 45.13
C GLY A 409 -6.83 20.52 44.07
N SER A 410 -8.11 20.27 44.34
CA SER A 410 -9.02 19.60 43.40
C SER A 410 -9.54 20.60 42.37
N THR A 411 -9.32 20.33 41.09
CA THR A 411 -9.84 21.13 39.96
C THR A 411 -11.03 20.39 39.35
N ALA A 412 -12.22 21.00 39.44
CA ALA A 412 -13.46 20.48 38.87
C ALA A 412 -13.63 20.94 37.42
N LEU A 413 -13.68 20.00 36.48
CA LEU A 413 -13.77 20.24 35.04
C LEU A 413 -15.11 19.74 34.51
N THR A 414 -15.87 20.62 33.87
CA THR A 414 -17.14 20.27 33.22
C THR A 414 -16.86 19.61 31.89
N VAL A 415 -17.25 18.35 31.75
CA VAL A 415 -17.17 17.55 30.52
C VAL A 415 -18.38 17.85 29.65
N THR A 416 -18.13 18.12 28.37
CA THR A 416 -19.12 18.32 27.31
C THR A 416 -18.79 17.43 26.11
N GLY A 417 -19.82 17.00 25.38
CA GLY A 417 -19.68 16.11 24.23
C GLY A 417 -20.56 16.56 23.07
N THR A 418 -19.96 16.88 21.93
CA THR A 418 -20.69 17.42 20.77
C THR A 418 -20.22 16.77 19.47
N PRO A 419 -21.13 16.27 18.62
CA PRO A 419 -22.56 16.00 18.87
C PRO A 419 -22.78 14.81 19.83
N GLY A 420 -23.99 14.68 20.38
CA GLY A 420 -24.49 13.44 21.01
C GLY A 420 -24.30 13.24 22.51
N GLY A 421 -23.52 14.09 23.19
CA GLY A 421 -23.41 14.08 24.65
C GLY A 421 -24.58 14.83 25.29
N ALA A 422 -25.60 14.10 25.78
CA ALA A 422 -26.82 14.73 26.32
C ALA A 422 -26.67 15.26 27.76
N ALA A 423 -25.63 14.85 28.50
CA ALA A 423 -25.44 15.23 29.90
C ALA A 423 -24.04 15.81 30.13
N THR A 424 -23.98 17.00 30.73
CA THR A 424 -22.74 17.54 31.29
C THR A 424 -22.48 16.88 32.64
N CYS A 425 -21.22 16.52 32.91
CA CYS A 425 -20.81 16.02 34.22
C CYS A 425 -19.45 16.59 34.61
N VAL A 426 -19.06 16.43 35.86
CA VAL A 426 -17.84 17.02 36.42
C VAL A 426 -16.80 15.92 36.67
N ALA A 427 -15.63 16.05 36.05
CA ALA A 427 -14.45 15.26 36.35
C ALA A 427 -13.50 16.06 37.25
N ASN A 428 -12.99 15.46 38.31
CA ASN A 428 -12.06 16.11 39.23
C ASN A 428 -10.62 15.67 38.96
N VAL A 429 -9.71 16.63 38.87
CA VAL A 429 -8.26 16.39 38.78
C VAL A 429 -7.60 16.94 40.03
N ALA A 430 -6.91 16.09 40.78
CA ALA A 430 -6.15 16.49 41.97
C ALA A 430 -4.78 17.02 41.56
N ILE A 431 -4.47 18.26 41.94
CA ILE A 431 -3.22 18.94 41.60
C ILE A 431 -2.37 19.05 42.86
N ALA A 432 -1.19 18.43 42.82
CA ALA A 432 -0.23 18.50 43.91
C ALA A 432 0.46 19.87 43.94
N PRO A 433 0.78 20.41 45.14
CA PRO A 433 1.65 21.58 45.24
C PRO A 433 3.04 21.25 44.70
N GLN A 434 3.68 22.22 44.05
CA GLN A 434 5.06 22.08 43.64
C GLN A 434 5.95 22.12 44.89
N PRO A 435 6.79 21.10 45.15
CA PRO A 435 7.71 21.15 46.26
C PRO A 435 8.75 22.25 46.01
N VAL A 436 8.72 23.29 46.84
CA VAL A 436 9.78 24.30 46.88
C VAL A 436 10.80 23.88 47.95
N ALA A 437 12.01 23.56 47.51
CA ALA A 437 13.13 23.40 48.43
C ALA A 437 13.61 24.80 48.83
N TYR A 438 13.55 25.14 50.11
CA TYR A 438 14.22 26.32 50.65
C TYR A 438 15.34 25.89 51.58
N THR A 439 16.45 26.61 51.52
CA THR A 439 17.58 26.39 52.43
C THR A 439 17.66 27.59 53.37
N MET A 440 17.47 27.35 54.66
CA MET A 440 17.66 28.39 55.67
C MET A 440 19.13 28.39 56.10
N THR A 441 19.86 29.46 55.78
CA THR A 441 21.23 29.62 56.24
C THR A 441 21.26 30.28 57.62
N CYS A 442 21.60 29.51 58.66
CA CYS A 442 21.74 30.02 60.04
C CYS A 442 22.78 31.14 60.16
N ALA A 443 23.73 31.22 59.23
CA ALA A 443 24.77 32.26 59.18
C ALA A 443 24.22 33.69 58.90
N GLY A 444 22.96 33.82 58.45
CA GLY A 444 22.32 35.11 58.16
C GLY A 444 21.33 35.59 59.23
N ILE A 445 21.26 34.93 60.39
CA ILE A 445 20.38 35.34 61.49
C ILE A 445 21.02 36.55 62.19
N THR A 446 20.30 37.68 62.22
CA THR A 446 20.70 38.85 62.98
C THR A 446 19.67 39.15 64.07
N THR A 447 20.15 39.52 65.24
CA THR A 447 19.31 39.99 66.35
C THR A 447 19.56 41.47 66.58
N ALA A 448 18.50 42.23 66.80
CA ALA A 448 18.58 43.62 67.25
C ALA A 448 17.89 43.75 68.61
N GLY A 449 18.41 44.62 69.48
CA GLY A 449 17.96 44.77 70.86
C GLY A 449 18.97 44.26 71.89
N SER A 450 18.72 44.54 73.16
CA SER A 450 19.57 44.11 74.28
C SER A 450 18.93 42.93 75.00
N PHE A 451 19.71 41.86 75.23
CA PHE A 451 19.23 40.61 75.82
C PHE A 451 20.02 40.33 77.11
N ALA A 452 19.32 40.22 78.24
CA ALA A 452 19.91 39.93 79.54
C ALA A 452 18.98 39.02 80.37
N PRO A 453 19.53 38.17 81.26
CA PRO A 453 18.73 37.35 82.17
C PRO A 453 17.76 38.20 83.01
N ASP A 454 16.54 37.71 83.20
CA ASP A 454 15.47 38.35 83.98
C ASP A 454 15.02 39.75 83.50
N VAL A 455 15.43 40.18 82.31
CA VAL A 455 14.94 41.43 81.68
C VAL A 455 13.87 41.10 80.65
N ALA A 456 12.68 41.67 80.83
CA ALA A 456 11.57 41.51 79.89
C ALA A 456 11.93 42.11 78.53
N MET A 457 11.81 41.30 77.47
CA MET A 457 11.95 41.78 76.09
C MET A 457 10.86 42.79 75.77
N ASN A 458 11.19 43.77 74.94
CA ASN A 458 10.24 44.73 74.38
C ASN A 458 10.25 44.66 72.84
N THR A 459 9.51 45.55 72.18
CA THR A 459 9.36 45.57 70.72
C THR A 459 10.66 45.85 69.95
N ASN A 460 11.72 46.31 70.63
CA ASN A 460 13.03 46.53 70.01
C ASN A 460 13.89 45.24 69.99
N ASN A 461 13.48 44.18 70.70
CA ASN A 461 14.10 42.88 70.63
C ASN A 461 13.54 42.12 69.43
N THR A 462 14.27 42.11 68.31
CA THR A 462 13.87 41.46 67.06
C THR A 462 14.92 40.46 66.62
N MET A 463 14.46 39.39 65.94
CA MET A 463 15.30 38.44 65.24
C MET A 463 14.88 38.43 63.78
N THR A 464 15.84 38.63 62.88
CA THR A 464 15.61 38.64 61.43
C THR A 464 16.48 37.55 60.80
N TRP A 465 15.93 36.83 59.82
CA TRP A 465 16.71 35.89 59.01
C TRP A 465 16.33 36.05 57.54
N ALA A 466 17.32 35.88 56.66
CA ALA A 466 17.12 35.93 55.22
C ALA A 466 16.74 34.55 54.68
N ILE A 467 15.61 34.47 53.97
CA ILE A 467 15.25 33.29 53.18
C ILE A 467 15.89 33.45 51.80
N LYS A 468 16.82 32.55 51.43
CA LYS A 468 17.24 32.41 50.03
C LYS A 468 16.32 31.38 49.36
N TYR A 469 15.54 31.83 48.40
CA TYR A 469 14.86 30.93 47.47
C TYR A 469 15.93 30.16 46.70
N ALA A 470 16.02 28.85 46.90
CA ALA A 470 16.67 28.02 45.89
C ALA A 470 15.73 28.06 44.67
N GLN A 471 16.28 28.40 43.52
CA GLN A 471 15.51 28.49 42.28
C GLN A 471 14.65 27.24 42.08
N ILE A 472 13.48 27.44 41.47
CA ILE A 472 12.56 26.41 40.97
C ILE A 472 13.40 25.24 40.47
N ASN A 473 13.39 24.13 41.19
CA ASN A 473 14.25 23.00 40.88
C ASN A 473 13.64 22.30 39.66
N THR A 474 13.97 22.79 38.46
CA THR A 474 13.50 22.25 37.17
C THR A 474 14.05 20.85 36.87
N ASN A 475 14.90 20.32 37.75
CA ASN A 475 15.59 19.03 37.56
C ASN A 475 15.18 17.94 38.55
N TYR A 476 14.06 18.09 39.28
CA TYR A 476 13.55 16.97 40.09
C TYR A 476 12.79 15.98 39.20
N VAL A 477 13.54 15.06 38.61
CA VAL A 477 13.03 13.81 38.04
C VAL A 477 12.89 12.82 39.20
N ILE A 478 11.66 12.46 39.58
CA ILE A 478 11.40 11.33 40.48
C ILE A 478 11.33 10.06 39.62
N PRO A 479 11.83 8.90 40.10
CA PRO A 479 11.69 7.59 39.45
C PRO A 479 10.25 7.22 39.04
#